data_AF-A0AB38BD25-F1
#
_entry.id   AF-A0AB38BD25-F1
#
_cell.length_a   1.000
_cell.length_b   1.000
_cell.length_c   1.000
_cell.angle_alpha   90.00
_cell.angle_beta   90.00
_cell.angle_gamma   90.00
#
_symmetry.space_group_name_H-M   'P 1'
#
loop_
_entity.id
_entity.type
_entity.pdbx_description
1 polymer ?
#
loop_
_entity_poly.entity_id
_entity_poly.type
_entity_poly.pdbx_seq_one_letter_code
_entity_poly.pdbx_strand_id
1 'polypeptide(L)' 'MASKDEATQAAVDAVKVATQVMNDYGHSSGEASGANSAACDAVNAALLSGATPDELRDGGR' A
#
# COMPACT_ATOMS: atom_id res chain seq x y z
N MET A 1 -3.88 2.30 -18.44
CA MET A 1 -3.11 2.94 -17.35
C MET A 1 -4.08 3.12 -16.21
N ALA A 2 -3.79 2.60 -15.01
CA ALA A 2 -4.61 2.87 -13.84
C ALA A 2 -4.67 4.40 -13.64
N SER A 3 -5.86 4.90 -13.38
CA SER A 3 -6.02 6.31 -13.02
C SER A 3 -5.31 6.59 -11.69
N LYS A 4 -4.93 7.86 -11.46
CA LYS A 4 -4.27 8.30 -10.21
C LYS A 4 -5.05 7.81 -8.99
N ASP A 5 -6.37 7.93 -9.01
CA ASP A 5 -7.26 7.53 -7.92
C ASP A 5 -7.25 6.01 -7.70
N GLU A 6 -7.30 5.20 -8.77
CA GLU A 6 -7.20 3.74 -8.67
C GLU A 6 -5.85 3.29 -8.10
N ALA A 7 -4.75 3.92 -8.53
CA ALA A 7 -3.42 3.61 -8.02
C ALA A 7 -3.27 4.01 -6.54
N THR A 8 -3.82 5.16 -6.16
CA THR A 8 -3.84 5.64 -4.77
C THR A 8 -4.64 4.70 -3.88
N GLN A 9 -5.84 4.29 -4.32
CA GLN A 9 -6.69 3.36 -3.58
C GLN A 9 -6.02 1.99 -3.43
N ALA A 10 -5.42 1.47 -4.50
CA ALA A 10 -4.70 0.20 -4.47
C ALA A 10 -3.52 0.24 -3.50
N ALA A 11 -2.77 1.35 -3.43
CA ALA A 11 -1.68 1.52 -2.48
C ALA A 11 -2.18 1.55 -1.03
N VAL A 12 -3.25 2.30 -0.76
CA VAL A 12 -3.88 2.38 0.58
C VAL A 12 -4.36 1.00 1.03
N ASP A 13 -5.01 0.24 0.15
CA ASP A 13 -5.51 -1.09 0.49
C ASP A 13 -4.38 -2.10 0.66
N ALA A 14 -3.30 -2.03 -0.13
CA ALA A 14 -2.12 -2.86 0.05
C ALA A 14 -1.44 -2.61 1.41
N VAL A 15 -1.36 -1.35 1.86
CA VAL A 15 -0.83 -0.99 3.19
C VAL A 15 -1.73 -1.54 4.31
N LYS A 16 -3.06 -1.49 4.15
CA LYS A 16 -3.99 -2.11 5.13
C LYS A 16 -3.80 -3.61 5.21
N VAL A 17 -3.66 -4.30 4.08
CA VAL A 17 -3.41 -5.75 4.05
C VAL A 17 -2.07 -6.07 4.72
N ALA A 18 -1.00 -5.36 4.38
CA ALA A 18 0.30 -5.56 5.01
C ALA A 18 0.24 -5.37 6.54
N THR A 19 -0.51 -4.37 7.00
CA THR A 19 -0.75 -4.13 8.43
C THR A 19 -1.55 -5.27 9.08
N GLN A 20 -2.59 -5.78 8.42
CA GLN A 20 -3.36 -6.94 8.91
C GLN A 20 -2.50 -8.19 9.00
N VAL A 21 -1.76 -8.51 7.94
CA VAL A 21 -0.85 -9.67 7.90
C VAL A 21 0.22 -9.56 8.99
N MET A 22 0.77 -8.37 9.23
CA MET A 22 1.71 -8.14 10.33
C MET A 22 1.08 -8.37 11.71
N ASN A 23 -0.19 -8.01 11.91
CA ASN A 23 -0.90 -8.26 13.14
C ASN A 23 -1.27 -9.75 13.33
N ASP A 24 -1.63 -10.44 12.25
CA ASP A 24 -2.09 -11.82 12.29
C ASP A 24 -0.94 -12.83 12.43
N TYR A 25 0.13 -12.65 11.65
CA TYR A 25 1.25 -13.60 11.55
C TYR A 25 2.53 -13.11 12.25
N GLY A 26 2.55 -11.86 12.69
CA GLY A 26 3.73 -11.21 13.27
C GLY A 26 4.68 -10.65 12.20
N HIS A 27 5.40 -9.59 12.59
CA HIS A 27 6.26 -8.81 11.70
C HIS A 27 7.38 -9.61 11.02
N SER A 28 7.85 -10.71 11.64
CA SER A 28 8.95 -11.54 11.11
C SER A 28 8.48 -12.71 10.24
N SER A 29 7.18 -12.81 9.95
CA SER A 29 6.66 -13.84 9.05
C SER A 29 7.04 -13.55 7.59
N GLY A 30 7.21 -14.62 6.79
CA GLY A 30 7.43 -14.49 5.36
C GLY A 30 6.25 -13.80 4.65
N GLU A 31 5.04 -14.02 5.16
CA GLU A 31 3.81 -13.38 4.68
C GLU A 31 3.82 -11.87 4.93
N ALA A 32 4.21 -11.43 6.13
CA ALA A 32 4.36 -9.99 6.43
C ALA A 32 5.42 -9.34 5.54
N SER A 33 6.54 -10.02 5.28
CA SER A 33 7.59 -9.53 4.39
C SER A 33 7.10 -9.38 2.94
N GLY A 34 6.36 -10.37 2.43
CA GLY A 34 5.76 -10.32 1.10
C GLY A 34 4.72 -9.21 0.96
N ALA A 35 3.83 -9.08 1.96
CA ALA A 35 2.81 -8.05 1.96
C ALA A 35 3.41 -6.64 2.06
N ASN A 36 4.48 -6.46 2.85
CA ASN A 36 5.17 -5.18 2.98
C ASN A 36 5.87 -4.77 1.66
N SER A 37 6.53 -5.69 0.98
CA SER A 37 7.11 -5.42 -0.35
C SER A 37 6.02 -5.03 -1.37
N ALA A 38 4.91 -5.76 -1.40
CA ALA A 38 3.79 -5.45 -2.29
C ALA A 38 3.17 -4.07 -1.99
N ALA A 39 3.05 -3.71 -0.71
CA ALA A 39 2.56 -2.39 -0.31
C ALA A 39 3.51 -1.26 -0.76
N CYS A 40 4.83 -1.46 -0.62
CA CYS A 40 5.83 -0.52 -1.13
C CYS A 40 5.74 -0.32 -2.65
N ASP A 41 5.60 -1.41 -3.42
CA ASP A 41 5.46 -1.33 -4.88
C ASP A 41 4.19 -0.58 -5.28
N ALA A 42 3.07 -0.85 -4.61
CA ALA A 42 1.80 -0.15 -4.86
C ALA A 42 1.90 1.35 -4.54
N VAL A 43 2.51 1.70 -3.41
CA VAL A 43 2.79 3.10 -3.03
C VAL A 43 3.65 3.79 -4.08
N ASN A 44 4.72 3.14 -4.55
CA ASN A 44 5.58 3.71 -5.57
C ASN A 44 4.85 3.91 -6.91
N ALA A 45 4.01 2.95 -7.31
CA ALA A 45 3.17 3.07 -8.50
C ALA A 45 2.16 4.24 -8.39
N ALA A 46 1.59 4.46 -7.21
CA ALA A 46 0.71 5.60 -6.95
C ALA A 46 1.47 6.93 -7.05
N LEU A 47 2.66 7.03 -6.45
CA LEU A 47 3.52 8.23 -6.54
C LEU A 47 3.92 8.51 -8.00
N LEU A 48 4.28 7.49 -8.78
CA LEU A 48 4.56 7.62 -10.22
C LEU A 48 3.34 8.07 -11.03
N SER A 49 2.13 7.75 -10.56
CA SER A 49 0.87 8.21 -11.15
C SER A 49 0.49 9.63 -10.70
N GLY A 50 1.32 10.28 -9.88
CA GLY A 50 1.12 11.64 -9.38
C GLY A 50 0.37 11.74 -8.05
N ALA A 51 0.18 10.63 -7.33
CA ALA A 51 -0.30 10.66 -5.95
C ALA A 51 0.71 11.36 -5.04
N THR A 52 0.21 12.07 -4.04
CA THR A 52 1.05 12.66 -3.00
C THR A 52 1.14 11.73 -1.79
N PRO A 53 2.22 11.83 -0.99
CA PRO A 53 2.30 11.10 0.27
C PRO A 53 1.14 11.42 1.22
N ASP A 54 0.60 12.64 1.20
CA ASP A 54 -0.56 13.04 1.99
C ASP A 54 -1.82 12.25 1.57
N GLU A 55 -2.09 12.13 0.26
CA GLU A 55 -3.23 11.34 -0.25
C GLU A 55 -3.14 9.86 0.15
N LEU A 56 -1.94 9.29 0.13
CA LEU A 56 -1.69 7.91 0.58
C LEU A 56 -1.83 7.74 2.09
N ARG A 57 -1.57 8.80 2.86
CA ARG A 57 -1.60 8.79 4.33
C ARG A 57 -3.01 9.03 4.88
N ASP A 58 -3.78 9.90 4.23
CA ASP A 58 -5.17 10.18 4.58
C ASP A 58 -6.12 9.09 4.05
N GLY A 59 -5.66 8.27 3.10
CA GLY A 59 -6.43 7.14 2.57
C GLY A 59 -7.44 7.51 1.50
N GLY A 60 -7.15 8.55 0.70
CA GLY A 60 -8.02 9.01 -0.39
C GLY A 60 -9.34 9.67 0.06
N ARG A 61 -9.31 10.45 1.15
CA ARG A 61 -10.50 11.08 1.72
C ARG A 61 -10.88 12.40 1.05
#